data_AF-A0A959QM29-F1
#
_entry.id   AF-A0A959QM29-F1
#
_cell.length_a   1.000
_cell.length_b   1.000
_cell.length_c   1.000
_cell.angle_alpha   90.00
_cell.angle_beta   90.00
_cell.angle_gamma   90.00
#
_symmetry.space_group_name_H-M   'P 1'
#
loop_
_entity.id
_entity.type
_entity.pdbx_description
1 polymer ?
#
loop_
_entity_poly.entity_id
_entity_poly.type
_entity_poly.pdbx_seq_one_letter_code
_entity_poly.pdbx_strand_id
1 'polypeptide(L)'
;ANLVLHTDLNLLSVLQYAVEVLEIEHIIVCGHYGCGGVKAAMTNKSYGLINKWLRNIKDVYRYHQQEIEELPEGDARVNKLIELNIMEQVYNLAKTSIIQKAWQKRNGPHLHGWVYALDDGVIKPLVDLEPNGELDHPIYKYDNLLDEG
;
A
#
# COMPACT_ATOMS: atom_id res chain seq x y z
N ALA A 1 3.08 -9.13 4.54
CA ALA A 1 3.79 -7.87 4.25
C ALA A 1 3.49 -7.52 2.80
N ASN A 2 2.39 -6.82 2.63
CA ASN A 2 1.59 -6.79 1.41
C ASN A 2 2.00 -5.50 0.71
N LEU A 3 2.70 -5.65 -0.42
CA LEU A 3 3.35 -4.57 -1.13
C LEU A 3 2.64 -4.32 -2.45
N VAL A 4 2.59 -3.06 -2.84
CA VAL A 4 2.14 -2.57 -4.13
C VAL A 4 3.35 -1.88 -4.75
N LEU A 5 4.06 -2.60 -5.61
CA LEU A 5 5.28 -2.10 -6.24
C LEU A 5 5.00 -1.71 -7.69
N HIS A 6 5.42 -0.51 -8.07
CA HIS A 6 5.18 0.06 -9.40
C HIS A 6 5.82 -0.71 -10.57
N THR A 7 6.69 -1.69 -10.29
CA THR A 7 7.31 -2.59 -11.29
C THR A 7 6.95 -4.07 -11.09
N ASP A 8 6.08 -4.41 -10.13
CA ASP A 8 5.65 -5.78 -9.94
C ASP A 8 4.53 -6.15 -10.91
N LEU A 9 4.93 -6.73 -12.05
CA LEU A 9 3.99 -7.17 -13.08
C LEU A 9 2.99 -8.22 -12.59
N ASN A 10 3.29 -8.97 -11.53
CA ASN A 10 2.33 -9.92 -10.96
C ASN A 10 1.11 -9.17 -10.42
N LEU A 11 1.35 -8.25 -9.48
CA LEU A 11 0.30 -7.42 -8.90
C LEU A 11 -0.38 -6.52 -9.95
N LEU A 12 0.40 -5.88 -10.83
CA LEU A 12 -0.15 -4.97 -11.84
C LEU A 12 -1.06 -5.69 -12.85
N SER A 13 -0.79 -6.95 -13.18
CA SER A 13 -1.67 -7.74 -14.05
C SER A 13 -3.02 -8.04 -13.38
N VAL A 14 -3.01 -8.38 -12.08
CA VAL A 14 -4.23 -8.59 -11.30
C VAL A 14 -5.03 -7.29 -11.19
N LEU A 15 -4.34 -6.19 -10.89
CA LEU A 15 -4.93 -4.86 -10.76
C LEU A 15 -5.62 -4.42 -12.06
N GLN A 16 -4.90 -4.51 -13.19
CA GLN A 16 -5.41 -4.09 -14.49
C GLN A 16 -6.64 -4.90 -14.89
N TYR A 17 -6.62 -6.22 -14.76
CA TYR A 17 -7.77 -7.05 -15.07
C TYR A 17 -8.98 -6.74 -14.16
N ALA A 18 -8.76 -6.65 -12.86
CA ALA A 18 -9.83 -6.37 -11.91
C ALA A 18 -10.49 -5.00 -12.15
N VAL A 19 -9.70 -3.99 -12.48
CA VAL A 19 -10.19 -2.63 -12.69
C VAL A 19 -10.78 -2.47 -14.09
N GLU A 20 -10.05 -2.82 -15.15
CA GLU A 20 -10.46 -2.50 -16.52
C GLU A 20 -11.43 -3.53 -17.13
N VAL A 21 -11.40 -4.78 -16.66
CA VAL A 21 -12.26 -5.86 -17.21
C VAL A 21 -13.42 -6.21 -16.29
N LEU A 22 -13.15 -6.44 -15.00
CA LEU A 22 -14.20 -6.80 -14.04
C LEU A 22 -14.95 -5.61 -13.46
N GLU A 23 -14.41 -4.41 -13.67
CA GLU A 23 -14.98 -3.15 -13.21
C GLU A 23 -15.30 -3.12 -11.71
N ILE A 24 -14.43 -3.70 -10.87
CA ILE A 24 -14.68 -3.73 -9.42
C ILE A 24 -14.82 -2.32 -8.83
N GLU A 25 -15.65 -2.20 -7.79
CA GLU A 25 -15.96 -0.93 -7.12
C GLU A 25 -15.01 -0.62 -5.95
N HIS A 26 -14.38 -1.66 -5.38
CA HIS A 26 -13.57 -1.54 -4.18
C HIS A 26 -12.29 -2.37 -4.27
N ILE A 27 -11.17 -1.79 -3.86
CA ILE A 27 -9.90 -2.49 -3.66
C ILE A 27 -9.46 -2.31 -2.21
N ILE A 28 -9.04 -3.40 -1.56
CA ILE A 28 -8.54 -3.38 -0.20
C ILE A 28 -7.09 -3.87 -0.17
N VAL A 29 -6.20 -3.03 0.35
CA VAL A 29 -4.88 -3.47 0.82
C VAL A 29 -5.01 -3.82 2.30
N CYS A 30 -4.95 -5.11 2.62
CA CYS A 30 -5.14 -5.60 3.98
C CYS A 30 -3.81 -6.10 4.58
N GLY A 31 -3.43 -5.53 5.73
CA GLY A 31 -2.32 -5.96 6.57
C GLY A 31 -2.75 -6.71 7.81
N HIS A 32 -1.76 -7.16 8.57
CA HIS A 32 -2.02 -7.86 9.81
C HIS A 32 -0.94 -7.58 10.86
N TYR A 33 -1.35 -7.46 12.12
CA TYR A 33 -0.41 -7.37 13.24
C TYR A 33 0.41 -8.66 13.37
N GLY A 34 1.61 -8.58 13.95
CA GLY A 34 2.52 -9.73 14.06
C GLY A 34 3.17 -10.16 12.74
N CYS A 35 3.16 -9.31 11.70
CA CYS A 35 3.73 -9.67 10.39
C CYS A 35 5.25 -9.93 10.46
N GLY A 36 5.65 -11.19 10.27
CA GLY A 36 7.05 -11.61 10.29
C GLY A 36 7.92 -10.90 9.23
N GLY A 37 7.36 -10.58 8.06
CA GLY A 37 8.08 -9.83 7.03
C GLY A 37 8.39 -8.39 7.43
N VAL A 38 7.44 -7.69 8.07
CA VAL A 38 7.67 -6.33 8.57
C VAL A 38 8.66 -6.34 9.73
N LYS A 39 8.51 -7.30 10.66
CA LYS A 39 9.47 -7.49 11.76
C LYS A 39 10.89 -7.78 11.25
N ALA A 40 11.04 -8.61 10.22
CA ALA A 40 12.32 -8.87 9.58
C ALA A 40 12.93 -7.62 8.94
N ALA A 41 12.11 -6.79 8.28
CA ALA A 41 12.54 -5.54 7.66
C ALA A 41 13.10 -4.52 8.68
N MET A 42 12.63 -4.54 9.93
CA MET A 42 13.17 -3.68 11.00
C MET A 42 14.52 -4.14 11.57
N THR A 43 15.03 -5.30 11.14
CA THR A 43 16.33 -5.80 11.58
C THR A 43 17.42 -5.58 10.52
N ASN A 44 18.68 -5.58 10.95
CA ASN A 44 19.83 -5.58 10.03
C ASN A 44 20.28 -6.98 9.61
N LYS A 45 19.46 -8.01 9.90
CA LYS A 45 19.76 -9.40 9.52
C LYS A 45 19.51 -9.61 8.03
N SER A 46 20.36 -10.40 7.40
CA SER A 46 20.15 -10.86 6.03
C SER A 46 19.32 -12.13 6.02
N TYR A 47 18.26 -12.15 5.22
CA TYR A 47 17.37 -13.30 5.02
C TYR A 47 17.49 -13.86 3.59
N GLY A 48 18.57 -13.53 2.87
CA GLY A 48 18.82 -14.00 1.50
C GLY A 48 18.02 -13.24 0.44
N LEU A 49 17.44 -13.95 -0.53
CA LEU A 49 16.76 -13.34 -1.69
C LEU A 49 15.60 -12.42 -1.28
N ILE A 50 14.87 -12.77 -0.23
CA ILE A 50 13.72 -12.00 0.28
C ILE A 50 14.13 -10.58 0.72
N ASN A 51 15.41 -10.32 0.99
CA ASN A 51 15.91 -8.98 1.30
C ASN A 51 15.54 -7.95 0.22
N LYS A 52 15.46 -8.36 -1.05
CA LYS A 52 15.01 -7.48 -2.15
C LYS A 52 13.57 -7.03 -1.96
N TRP A 53 12.70 -7.92 -1.48
CA TRP A 53 11.31 -7.60 -1.16
C TRP A 53 11.21 -6.75 0.11
N LEU A 54 11.93 -7.16 1.17
CA LEU A 54 11.96 -6.45 2.46
C LEU A 54 12.52 -5.04 2.37
N ARG A 55 13.38 -4.75 1.39
CA ARG A 55 13.92 -3.41 1.15
C ARG A 55 12.82 -2.37 0.97
N ASN A 56 11.73 -2.69 0.28
CA ASN A 56 10.64 -1.75 0.09
C ASN A 56 9.97 -1.35 1.42
N ILE A 57 9.86 -2.30 2.36
CA ILE A 57 9.33 -2.05 3.72
C ILE A 57 10.36 -1.24 4.54
N LYS A 58 11.66 -1.50 4.36
CA LYS A 58 12.73 -0.69 4.96
C LYS A 58 12.69 0.76 4.48
N ASP A 59 12.33 0.98 3.22
CA ASP A 59 12.15 2.34 2.70
C ASP A 59 10.97 3.04 3.37
N VAL A 60 9.84 2.36 3.60
CA VAL A 60 8.72 2.89 4.42
C VAL A 60 9.21 3.26 5.83
N TYR A 61 9.97 2.38 6.49
CA TYR A 61 10.57 2.69 7.79
C TYR A 61 11.44 3.95 7.73
N ARG A 62 12.29 4.07 6.70
CA ARG A 62 13.19 5.22 6.53
C ARG A 62 12.42 6.52 6.31
N TYR A 63 11.31 6.50 5.58
CA TYR A 63 10.48 7.69 5.36
C TYR A 63 9.77 8.16 6.64
N HIS A 64 9.32 7.20 7.46
CA HIS A 64 8.55 7.48 8.68
C HIS A 64 9.36 7.26 9.97
N GLN A 65 10.69 7.33 9.87
CA GLN A 65 11.59 6.90 10.95
C GLN A 65 11.31 7.64 12.25
N GLN A 66 11.12 8.96 12.17
CA GLN A 66 10.86 9.80 13.34
C GLN A 66 9.58 9.35 14.07
N GLU A 67 8.46 9.24 13.36
CA GLU A 67 7.17 8.82 13.93
C GLU A 67 7.24 7.42 14.56
N ILE A 68 7.98 6.51 13.93
CA ILE A 68 8.16 5.15 14.45
C ILE A 68 9.04 5.15 15.71
N GLU A 69 10.13 5.91 15.72
CA GLU A 69 11.10 5.92 16.83
C GLU A 69 10.63 6.68 18.07
N GLU A 70 9.63 7.55 17.93
CA GLU A 70 8.91 8.19 19.05
C GLU A 70 8.13 7.18 19.92
N LEU A 71 7.79 6.01 19.38
CA LEU A 71 7.10 4.94 20.12
C LEU A 71 8.07 4.07 20.94
N PRO A 72 7.59 3.41 22.02
CA PRO A 72 8.38 2.44 22.77
C PRO A 72 8.91 1.31 21.87
N GLU A 73 10.13 0.85 22.14
CA GLU A 73 10.72 -0.28 21.42
C GLU A 73 9.86 -1.56 21.49
N GLY A 74 10.05 -2.44 20.51
CA GLY A 74 9.31 -3.71 20.42
C GLY A 74 8.08 -3.61 19.53
N ASP A 75 6.99 -4.25 19.95
CA ASP A 75 5.82 -4.46 19.09
C ASP A 75 5.08 -3.17 18.75
N ALA A 76 5.18 -2.11 19.57
CA ALA A 76 4.58 -0.82 19.25
C ALA A 76 5.16 -0.22 17.95
N ARG A 77 6.48 -0.22 17.78
CA ARG A 77 7.13 0.23 16.53
C ARG A 77 6.80 -0.68 15.34
N VAL A 78 6.75 -1.99 15.56
CA VAL A 78 6.41 -2.97 14.52
C VAL A 78 4.98 -2.75 14.03
N ASN A 79 4.03 -2.61 14.95
CA ASN A 79 2.62 -2.37 14.63
C ASN A 79 2.45 -1.04 13.89
N LYS A 80 3.17 0.01 14.30
CA LYS A 80 3.15 1.29 13.60
C LYS A 80 3.69 1.18 12.17
N LEU A 81 4.80 0.48 11.96
CA LEU A 81 5.34 0.25 10.62
C LEU A 81 4.38 -0.61 9.76
N ILE A 82 3.67 -1.57 10.35
CA ILE A 82 2.64 -2.33 9.64
C ILE A 82 1.55 -1.39 9.12
N GLU A 83 1.01 -0.52 9.98
CA GLU A 83 -0.02 0.45 9.62
C GLU A 83 0.45 1.38 8.50
N LEU A 84 1.63 2.00 8.68
CA LEU A 84 2.23 2.89 7.69
C LEU A 84 2.50 2.18 6.36
N ASN A 85 2.95 0.92 6.39
CA ASN A 85 3.16 0.15 5.17
C ASN A 85 1.85 -0.03 4.39
N ILE A 86 0.73 -0.26 5.06
CA ILE A 86 -0.58 -0.36 4.39
C ILE A 86 -1.00 0.97 3.80
N MET A 87 -0.86 2.06 4.55
CA MET A 87 -1.16 3.41 4.07
C MET A 87 -0.36 3.71 2.79
N GLU A 88 0.96 3.52 2.82
CA GLU A 88 1.84 3.71 1.65
C GLU A 88 1.46 2.84 0.45
N GLN A 89 1.05 1.60 0.69
CA GLN A 89 0.62 0.71 -0.38
C GLN A 89 -0.70 1.14 -1.03
N VAL A 90 -1.64 1.70 -0.26
CA VAL A 90 -2.87 2.29 -0.81
C VAL A 90 -2.52 3.48 -1.69
N TYR A 91 -1.62 4.37 -1.24
CA TYR A 91 -1.15 5.47 -2.07
C TYR A 91 -0.39 4.97 -3.31
N ASN A 92 0.39 3.89 -3.21
CA ASN A 92 1.03 3.29 -4.38
C ASN A 92 0.02 2.77 -5.41
N LEU A 93 -1.15 2.24 -4.99
CA LEU A 93 -2.24 1.91 -5.91
C LEU A 93 -2.77 3.17 -6.60
N ALA A 94 -3.06 4.21 -5.82
CA ALA A 94 -3.60 5.48 -6.31
C ALA A 94 -2.66 6.18 -7.32
N LYS A 95 -1.35 5.98 -7.17
CA LYS A 95 -0.32 6.50 -8.10
C LYS A 95 -0.26 5.76 -9.44
N THR A 96 -0.90 4.59 -9.57
CA THR A 96 -0.88 3.87 -10.85
C THR A 96 -1.74 4.54 -11.91
N SER A 97 -1.29 4.50 -13.17
CA SER A 97 -2.10 4.96 -14.30
C SER A 97 -3.40 4.16 -14.44
N ILE A 98 -3.42 2.88 -14.07
CA ILE A 98 -4.61 2.02 -14.08
C ILE A 98 -5.72 2.61 -13.22
N ILE A 99 -5.40 2.95 -11.95
CA ILE A 99 -6.38 3.53 -11.03
C ILE A 99 -6.79 4.93 -11.46
N GLN A 100 -5.84 5.80 -11.78
CA GLN A 100 -6.18 7.17 -12.16
C GLN A 100 -7.00 7.24 -13.44
N LYS A 101 -6.73 6.38 -14.43
CA LYS A 101 -7.53 6.28 -15.67
C LYS A 101 -8.94 5.83 -15.33
N ALA A 102 -9.11 4.84 -14.45
CA ALA A 102 -10.43 4.37 -14.01
C ALA A 102 -11.21 5.44 -13.23
N TRP A 103 -10.55 6.19 -12.34
CA TRP A 103 -11.15 7.32 -11.63
C TRP A 103 -11.63 8.42 -12.57
N GLN A 104 -10.85 8.75 -13.60
CA GLN A 104 -11.25 9.75 -14.60
C GLN A 104 -12.38 9.25 -15.51
N LYS A 105 -12.38 7.96 -15.88
CA LYS A 105 -13.40 7.39 -16.78
C LYS A 105 -14.74 7.12 -16.12
N ARG A 106 -14.74 6.56 -14.91
CA ARG A 106 -15.96 6.04 -14.27
C ARG A 106 -16.08 6.32 -12.78
N ASN A 107 -15.22 7.18 -12.21
CA ASN A 107 -15.27 7.55 -10.80
C ASN A 107 -15.20 6.34 -9.85
N GLY A 108 -14.29 5.38 -10.13
CA GLY A 108 -14.05 4.19 -9.30
C GLY A 108 -12.74 3.50 -9.68
N PRO A 109 -12.18 2.60 -8.85
CA PRO A 109 -12.70 2.08 -7.59
C PRO A 109 -12.35 2.92 -6.35
N HIS A 110 -13.08 2.77 -5.24
CA HIS A 110 -12.65 3.22 -3.91
C HIS A 110 -11.48 2.35 -3.41
N LEU A 111 -10.49 2.97 -2.77
CA LEU A 111 -9.32 2.27 -2.23
C LEU A 111 -9.32 2.27 -0.70
N HIS A 112 -9.08 1.10 -0.13
CA HIS A 112 -9.15 0.86 1.31
C HIS A 112 -7.82 0.32 1.84
N GLY A 113 -7.38 0.84 2.98
CA GLY A 113 -6.24 0.31 3.72
C GLY A 113 -6.71 -0.21 5.07
N TRP A 114 -6.62 -1.53 5.29
CA TRP A 114 -7.07 -2.17 6.53
C TRP A 114 -5.92 -2.91 7.21
N VAL A 115 -6.00 -3.08 8.53
CA VAL A 115 -5.17 -4.01 9.28
C VAL A 115 -6.06 -4.85 10.19
N TYR A 116 -5.76 -6.13 10.35
CA TYR A 116 -6.46 -6.97 11.34
C TYR A 116 -5.50 -7.57 12.37
N ALA A 117 -6.02 -7.85 13.55
CA ALA A 117 -5.27 -8.53 14.60
C ALA A 117 -5.39 -10.06 14.48
N LEU A 118 -4.29 -10.78 14.69
CA LEU A 118 -4.25 -12.24 14.53
C LEU A 118 -4.94 -12.99 15.68
N ASP A 119 -5.12 -12.34 16.82
CA ASP A 119 -5.69 -12.88 18.05
C ASP A 119 -7.22 -12.88 18.05
N ASP A 120 -7.85 -11.82 17.54
CA ASP A 120 -9.32 -11.68 17.52
C ASP A 120 -9.92 -11.51 16.11
N GLY A 121 -9.11 -11.28 15.08
CA GLY A 121 -9.55 -11.07 13.72
C GLY A 121 -10.21 -9.71 13.46
N VAL A 122 -10.21 -8.79 14.45
CA VAL A 122 -10.87 -7.50 14.34
C VAL A 122 -10.14 -6.62 13.34
N ILE A 123 -10.91 -6.07 12.40
CA ILE A 123 -10.42 -5.15 11.36
C ILE A 123 -10.39 -3.73 11.91
N LYS A 124 -9.25 -3.08 11.76
CA LYS A 124 -9.05 -1.65 11.95
C LYS A 124 -8.86 -0.99 10.58
N PRO A 125 -9.81 -0.15 10.13
CA PRO A 125 -9.61 0.72 8.97
C PRO A 125 -8.50 1.73 9.24
N LEU A 126 -7.63 1.97 8.25
CA LEU A 126 -6.51 2.92 8.32
C LEU A 126 -6.65 4.03 7.28
N VAL A 127 -7.06 3.67 6.06
CA VAL A 127 -7.24 4.60 4.93
C VAL A 127 -8.54 4.24 4.23
N ASP A 128 -9.29 5.28 3.88
CA ASP A 128 -10.42 5.23 2.95
C ASP A 128 -10.20 6.35 1.95
N LEU A 129 -9.89 5.99 0.70
CA LEU A 129 -9.56 6.93 -0.36
C LEU A 129 -10.61 6.83 -1.46
N GLU A 130 -11.43 7.87 -1.53
CA GLU A 130 -12.44 8.01 -2.56
C GLU A 130 -11.82 8.19 -3.96
N PRO A 131 -12.56 7.87 -5.03
CA PRO A 131 -12.16 8.14 -6.40
C PRO A 131 -11.79 9.60 -6.60
N ASN A 132 -10.67 9.84 -7.28
CA ASN A 132 -10.08 11.16 -7.45
C ASN A 132 -9.65 11.84 -6.13
N GLY A 133 -9.48 11.07 -5.05
CA GLY A 133 -8.94 11.53 -3.78
C GLY A 133 -7.52 12.11 -3.89
N GLU A 134 -7.13 12.89 -2.89
CA GLU A 134 -5.84 13.59 -2.88
C GLU A 134 -4.66 12.60 -2.77
N LEU A 135 -3.70 12.74 -3.67
CA LEU A 135 -2.42 12.03 -3.60
C LEU A 135 -1.45 12.76 -2.66
N ASP A 136 -0.51 12.03 -2.08
CA ASP A 136 0.56 12.55 -1.22
C ASP A 136 1.44 13.60 -1.89
N HIS A 137 1.53 13.61 -3.22
CA HIS A 137 2.23 14.65 -3.97
C HIS A 137 1.64 14.84 -5.39
N PRO A 138 1.47 16.09 -5.87
CA PRO A 138 0.88 16.37 -7.19
C PRO A 138 1.67 15.81 -8.38
N ILE A 139 2.97 15.53 -8.21
CA ILE A 139 3.81 14.93 -9.26
C ILE A 139 3.29 13.57 -9.75
N TYR A 140 2.50 12.87 -8.93
CA TYR A 140 1.94 11.58 -9.28
C TYR A 140 0.60 11.68 -10.01
N LYS A 141 0.02 12.87 -10.15
CA LYS A 141 -1.26 13.07 -10.83
C LYS A 141 -1.02 13.23 -12.34
N TYR A 142 -1.63 12.35 -13.12
CA TYR A 142 -1.58 12.42 -14.58
C TYR A 142 -2.75 13.24 -15.13
N ASP A 143 -2.47 14.09 -16.12
CA ASP A 143 -3.43 15.00 -16.76
C ASP A 143 -3.85 14.56 -18.17
N ASN A 144 -3.18 13.56 -18.76
CA ASN A 144 -3.35 13.14 -20.15
C ASN A 144 -3.76 11.66 -20.34
N LEU A 145 -4.30 11.01 -19.30
CA LEU A 145 -4.64 9.56 -19.36
C LEU A 145 -5.81 9.22 -20.27
N LEU A 146 -6.62 10.21 -20.63
CA LEU A 146 -7.76 10.06 -21.54
C LEU A 146 -7.46 10.57 -22.96
N ASP A 147 -6.27 11.12 -23.20
CA ASP A 147 -5.87 11.70 -24.49
C ASP A 147 -5.49 10.62 -25.52
N GLU A 148 -6.08 9.43 -25.42
CA GLU A 148 -6.04 8.41 -26.46
C GLU A 148 -6.97 8.85 -27.60
N GLY A 149 -6.44 9.75 -28.44
CA GLY A 149 -7.02 10.32 -29.67
C GLY A 149 -6.15 11.44 -30.24
#